data_AF-A0A918DJ04-F1
#
_entry.id   AF-A0A918DJ04-F1
#
_cell.length_a   1.000
_cell.length_b   1.000
_cell.length_c   1.000
_cell.angle_alpha   90.00
_cell.angle_beta   90.00
_cell.angle_gamma   90.00
#
_symmetry.space_group_name_H-M   'P 1'
#
loop_
_entity.id
_entity.type
_entity.pdbx_description
1 polymer ?
#
loop_
_entity_poly.entity_id
_entity_poly.type
_entity_poly.pdbx_seq_one_letter_code
_entity_poly.pdbx_strand_id
1 'polypeptide(L)'
;MATFVLIHGGGSSARDWHLVVAELRRRGHDAVAVDLPIEDESASLGDYADTVVRAVGDRGDLVVVAHSWGGFVGPLVCDRVPANLLVLVTAMIPVPGEPPADWWANAGFHAPAMDDPVAVFLQDVPAEVAAEVLTRGREHAEKALLEPWPLAAWPDVPTRFLLCRDDRFFSPAFMRGLVRDRLGITPDEIDGGHTPMLARPVELADRLESYL
;
A
#
# COMPACT_ATOMS: atom_id res chain seq x y z
N MET A 1 -17.09 2.98 -14.50
CA MET A 1 -15.98 2.02 -14.60
C MET A 1 -14.75 2.76 -14.13
N ALA A 2 -14.02 2.24 -13.15
CA ALA A 2 -12.77 2.83 -12.67
C ALA A 2 -11.60 1.92 -13.03
N THR A 3 -10.38 2.47 -12.99
CA THR A 3 -9.13 1.72 -13.10
C THR A 3 -8.42 1.75 -11.76
N PHE A 4 -8.32 0.59 -11.09
CA PHE A 4 -7.60 0.47 -9.83
C PHE A 4 -6.11 0.21 -10.08
N VAL A 5 -5.26 1.07 -9.55
CA VAL A 5 -3.80 0.98 -9.65
C VAL A 5 -3.28 0.47 -8.31
N LEU A 6 -2.88 -0.80 -8.25
CA LEU A 6 -2.58 -1.51 -7.01
C LEU A 6 -1.06 -1.58 -6.78
N ILE A 7 -0.61 -0.99 -5.68
CA ILE A 7 0.80 -0.84 -5.31
C ILE A 7 1.06 -1.67 -4.04
N HIS A 8 1.99 -2.62 -4.13
CA HIS A 8 2.32 -3.54 -3.04
C HIS A 8 3.20 -2.93 -1.94
N GLY A 9 3.28 -3.62 -0.81
CA GLY A 9 4.12 -3.27 0.34
C GLY A 9 5.59 -3.70 0.20
N GLY A 10 6.35 -3.53 1.27
CA GLY A 10 7.77 -3.88 1.34
C GLY A 10 7.97 -5.39 1.25
N GLY A 11 8.99 -5.82 0.52
CA GLY A 11 9.33 -7.23 0.31
C GLY A 11 8.28 -8.08 -0.41
N SER A 12 7.32 -7.43 -1.05
CA SER A 12 6.17 -8.04 -1.73
C SER A 12 6.24 -7.84 -3.26
N SER A 13 5.18 -8.21 -3.97
CA SER A 13 5.03 -8.14 -5.43
C SER A 13 3.58 -7.85 -5.83
N ALA A 14 3.35 -7.56 -7.12
CA ALA A 14 2.02 -7.41 -7.69
C ALA A 14 1.12 -8.63 -7.46
N ARG A 15 1.72 -9.81 -7.30
CA ARG A 15 1.00 -11.06 -7.11
C ARG A 15 0.12 -11.05 -5.86
N ASP A 16 0.47 -10.30 -4.82
CA ASP A 16 -0.35 -10.25 -3.59
C ASP A 16 -1.76 -9.69 -3.86
N TRP A 17 -1.92 -8.93 -4.94
CA TRP A 17 -3.20 -8.36 -5.35
C TRP A 17 -4.05 -9.26 -6.26
N HIS A 18 -3.57 -10.45 -6.65
CA HIS A 18 -4.22 -11.26 -7.68
C HIS A 18 -5.70 -11.58 -7.40
N LEU A 19 -6.07 -11.81 -6.14
CA LEU A 19 -7.46 -12.09 -5.74
C LEU A 19 -8.35 -10.84 -5.87
N VAL A 20 -7.83 -9.68 -5.45
CA VAL A 20 -8.53 -8.38 -5.57
C VAL A 20 -8.67 -7.97 -7.03
N VAL A 21 -7.63 -8.19 -7.86
CA VAL A 21 -7.69 -7.94 -9.31
C VAL A 21 -8.81 -8.76 -9.95
N ALA A 22 -8.92 -10.05 -9.60
CA ALA A 22 -9.99 -10.90 -10.11
C ALA A 22 -11.37 -10.37 -9.71
N GLU A 23 -11.51 -9.94 -8.45
CA GLU A 23 -12.77 -9.43 -7.93
C GLU A 23 -13.19 -8.07 -8.52
N LEU A 24 -12.27 -7.11 -8.64
CA LEU A 24 -12.53 -5.82 -9.28
C LEU A 24 -12.94 -5.98 -10.75
N ARG A 25 -12.27 -6.89 -11.48
CA ARG A 25 -12.64 -7.20 -12.87
C ARG A 25 -14.02 -7.83 -12.97
N ARG A 26 -14.39 -8.72 -12.04
CA ARG A 26 -15.73 -9.31 -11.96
C ARG A 26 -16.82 -8.25 -11.78
N ARG A 27 -16.51 -7.12 -11.14
CA ARG A 27 -17.39 -5.96 -10.92
C ARG A 27 -17.41 -4.98 -12.10
N GLY A 28 -16.64 -5.22 -13.15
CA GLY A 28 -16.59 -4.36 -14.34
C GLY A 28 -15.64 -3.17 -14.22
N HIS A 29 -14.64 -3.26 -13.36
CA HIS A 29 -13.53 -2.31 -13.28
C HIS A 29 -12.28 -2.86 -13.99
N ASP A 30 -11.36 -1.98 -14.39
CA ASP A 30 -9.99 -2.39 -14.73
C ASP A 30 -9.13 -2.38 -13.46
N ALA A 31 -8.10 -3.23 -13.44
CA ALA A 31 -7.16 -3.31 -12.34
C ALA A 31 -5.74 -3.63 -12.85
N VAL A 32 -4.80 -2.80 -12.41
CA VAL A 32 -3.38 -2.85 -12.76
C VAL A 32 -2.59 -3.02 -11.45
N ALA A 33 -2.16 -4.25 -11.16
CA ALA A 33 -1.19 -4.51 -10.10
C ALA A 33 0.22 -4.40 -10.67
N VAL A 34 1.09 -3.64 -9.99
CA VAL A 34 2.42 -3.29 -10.51
C VAL A 34 3.51 -3.93 -9.67
N ASP A 35 4.44 -4.62 -10.33
CA ASP A 35 5.67 -5.09 -9.69
C ASP A 35 6.65 -3.93 -9.62
N LEU A 36 6.83 -3.40 -8.41
CA LEU A 36 7.83 -2.36 -8.17
C LEU A 36 9.24 -2.98 -8.29
N PRO A 37 10.23 -2.24 -8.83
CA PRO A 37 11.60 -2.71 -8.96
C PRO A 37 12.34 -2.59 -7.62
N ILE A 38 11.78 -3.20 -6.55
CA ILE A 38 12.30 -3.03 -5.18
C ILE A 38 13.69 -3.63 -4.96
N GLU A 39 14.14 -4.52 -5.84
CA GLU A 39 15.46 -5.15 -5.78
C GLU A 39 16.50 -4.41 -6.64
N ASP A 40 16.10 -3.38 -7.40
CA ASP A 40 17.03 -2.58 -8.18
C ASP A 40 17.74 -1.56 -7.28
N GLU A 41 19.02 -1.82 -7.00
CA GLU A 41 19.88 -0.97 -6.16
C GLU A 41 20.02 0.47 -6.67
N SER A 42 19.78 0.70 -7.96
CA SER A 42 19.88 2.02 -8.59
C SER A 42 18.55 2.78 -8.58
N ALA A 43 17.44 2.11 -8.31
CA ALA A 43 16.11 2.70 -8.40
C ALA A 43 15.76 3.54 -7.16
N SER A 44 15.22 4.71 -7.42
CA SER A 44 14.64 5.64 -6.44
C SER A 44 13.13 5.39 -6.27
N LEU A 45 12.54 5.97 -5.23
CA LEU A 45 11.09 6.17 -5.07
C LEU A 45 10.48 6.83 -6.32
N GLY A 46 11.24 7.72 -6.96
CA GLY A 46 10.86 8.32 -8.22
C GLY A 46 10.73 7.27 -9.33
N ASP A 47 11.71 6.39 -9.49
CA ASP A 47 11.69 5.31 -10.48
C ASP A 47 10.56 4.29 -10.20
N TYR A 48 10.21 4.09 -8.94
CA TYR A 48 9.09 3.23 -8.54
C TYR A 48 7.76 3.82 -9.01
N ALA A 49 7.53 5.11 -8.77
CA ALA A 49 6.33 5.78 -9.25
C ALA A 49 6.29 5.86 -10.79
N ASP A 50 7.43 6.02 -11.46
CA ASP A 50 7.47 5.96 -12.94
C ASP A 50 7.15 4.58 -13.48
N THR A 51 7.53 3.52 -12.76
CA THR A 51 7.14 2.15 -13.09
C THR A 51 5.62 1.98 -13.04
N VAL A 52 4.97 2.54 -12.03
CA VAL A 52 3.51 2.54 -11.94
C VAL A 52 2.87 3.36 -13.07
N VAL A 53 3.35 4.58 -13.32
CA VAL A 53 2.85 5.46 -14.40
C VAL A 53 2.93 4.76 -15.77
N ARG A 54 4.06 4.11 -16.07
CA ARG A 54 4.23 3.32 -17.31
C ARG A 54 3.24 2.16 -17.41
N ALA A 55 2.96 1.46 -16.31
CA ALA A 55 2.02 0.35 -16.30
C ALA A 55 0.56 0.82 -16.48
N VAL A 56 0.23 2.00 -15.96
CA VAL A 56 -1.09 2.64 -16.14
C VAL A 56 -1.32 3.01 -17.61
N GLY A 57 -0.35 3.63 -18.27
CA GLY A 57 -0.47 4.05 -19.67
C GLY A 57 -1.57 5.09 -19.87
N ASP A 58 -2.38 4.94 -20.93
CA ASP A 58 -3.44 5.91 -21.30
C ASP A 58 -4.77 5.70 -20.55
N ARG A 59 -4.78 4.90 -19.48
CA ARG A 59 -6.01 4.61 -18.72
C ARG A 59 -6.47 5.86 -17.95
N GLY A 60 -7.79 6.04 -17.87
CA GLY A 60 -8.44 7.08 -17.09
C GLY A 60 -9.21 6.53 -15.88
N ASP A 61 -9.90 7.43 -15.18
CA ASP A 61 -10.70 7.10 -13.98
C ASP A 61 -9.90 6.35 -12.91
N LEU A 62 -8.71 6.87 -12.60
CA LEU A 62 -7.71 6.19 -11.80
C LEU A 62 -8.03 6.26 -10.30
N VAL A 63 -8.03 5.11 -9.64
CA VAL A 63 -8.01 4.98 -8.18
C VAL A 63 -6.69 4.33 -7.79
N VAL A 64 -5.80 5.09 -7.18
CA VAL A 64 -4.51 4.58 -6.71
C VAL A 64 -4.72 3.93 -5.35
N VAL A 65 -4.34 2.66 -5.20
CA VAL A 65 -4.45 1.90 -3.96
C VAL A 65 -3.06 1.46 -3.55
N ALA A 66 -2.59 1.93 -2.40
CA ALA A 66 -1.25 1.65 -1.91
C ALA A 66 -1.29 0.93 -0.57
N HIS A 67 -0.64 -0.24 -0.49
CA HIS A 67 -0.58 -1.07 0.71
C HIS A 67 0.73 -0.92 1.46
N SER A 68 0.67 -0.86 2.79
CA SER A 68 1.85 -0.89 3.67
C SER A 68 2.93 0.11 3.22
N TRP A 69 4.16 -0.34 2.97
CA TRP A 69 5.24 0.48 2.45
C TRP A 69 4.93 1.19 1.12
N GLY A 70 4.02 0.66 0.30
CA GLY A 70 3.55 1.29 -0.93
C GLY A 70 3.00 2.71 -0.73
N GLY A 71 2.66 3.09 0.51
CA GLY A 71 2.30 4.47 0.87
C GLY A 71 3.40 5.51 0.61
N PHE A 72 4.67 5.12 0.47
CA PHE A 72 5.73 6.00 -0.02
C PHE A 72 5.66 6.26 -1.54
N VAL A 73 5.01 5.37 -2.30
CA VAL A 73 4.95 5.42 -3.76
C VAL A 73 3.60 5.95 -4.25
N GLY A 74 2.50 5.55 -3.62
CA GLY A 74 1.14 5.94 -4.02
C GLY A 74 0.94 7.44 -4.23
N PRO A 75 1.32 8.32 -3.28
CA PRO A 75 1.16 9.76 -3.46
C PRO A 75 2.07 10.33 -4.57
N LEU A 76 3.25 9.74 -4.79
CA LEU A 76 4.14 10.13 -5.90
C LEU A 76 3.51 9.80 -7.26
N VAL A 77 2.74 8.72 -7.35
CA VAL A 77 1.97 8.38 -8.55
C VAL A 77 0.88 9.41 -8.76
N CYS A 78 0.13 9.78 -7.71
CA CYS A 78 -0.92 10.80 -7.80
C CYS A 78 -0.40 12.20 -8.18
N ASP A 79 0.87 12.51 -7.93
CA ASP A 79 1.52 13.75 -8.39
C ASP A 79 1.82 13.75 -9.91
N ARG A 80 1.80 12.57 -10.55
CA ARG A 80 2.18 12.37 -11.97
C ARG A 80 1.02 12.02 -12.88
N VAL A 81 -0.09 11.53 -12.33
CA VAL A 81 -1.28 11.13 -13.08
C VAL A 81 -2.52 11.80 -12.52
N PRO A 82 -3.56 12.06 -13.33
CA PRO A 82 -4.82 12.61 -12.85
C PRO A 82 -5.62 11.54 -12.10
N ALA A 83 -5.20 11.21 -10.88
CA ALA A 83 -5.90 10.28 -10.00
C ALA A 83 -7.16 10.92 -9.41
N ASN A 84 -8.28 10.19 -9.44
CA ASN A 84 -9.54 10.64 -8.83
C ASN A 84 -9.53 10.43 -7.31
N LEU A 85 -8.79 9.43 -6.85
CA LEU A 85 -8.76 8.99 -5.45
C LEU A 85 -7.44 8.27 -5.14
N LEU A 86 -6.90 8.55 -3.96
CA LEU A 86 -5.85 7.76 -3.31
C LEU A 86 -6.45 6.99 -2.12
N VAL A 87 -6.26 5.68 -2.11
CA VAL A 87 -6.64 4.79 -0.99
C VAL A 87 -5.39 4.17 -0.39
N LEU A 88 -5.14 4.47 0.88
CA LEU A 88 -4.04 3.92 1.66
C LEU A 88 -4.57 2.73 2.47
N VAL A 89 -4.15 1.50 2.15
CA VAL A 89 -4.57 0.28 2.85
C VAL A 89 -3.47 -0.16 3.81
N THR A 90 -3.72 -0.04 5.12
CA THR A 90 -2.73 -0.34 6.18
C THR A 90 -1.34 0.26 5.88
N ALA A 91 -1.30 1.45 5.28
CA ALA A 91 -0.11 2.00 4.65
C ALA A 91 0.72 2.90 5.58
N MET A 92 2.01 2.98 5.31
CA MET A 92 2.89 4.00 5.88
C MET A 92 2.54 5.36 5.27
N ILE A 93 2.62 6.42 6.07
CA ILE A 93 2.23 7.78 5.67
C ILE A 93 3.48 8.66 5.71
N PRO A 94 4.15 8.97 4.59
CA PRO A 94 5.34 9.83 4.59
C PRO A 94 5.05 11.29 4.97
N VAL A 95 6.10 12.00 5.39
CA VAL A 95 6.13 13.47 5.39
C VAL A 95 7.25 14.00 4.46
N PRO A 96 7.15 15.23 3.95
CA PRO A 96 8.16 15.83 3.08
C PRO A 96 9.60 15.69 3.62
N GLY A 97 10.49 15.15 2.79
CA GLY A 97 11.91 14.99 3.10
C GLY A 97 12.24 13.86 4.08
N GLU A 98 11.27 13.09 4.57
CA GLU A 98 11.51 11.93 5.43
C GLU A 98 11.96 10.72 4.61
N PRO A 99 13.17 10.17 4.83
CA PRO A 99 13.54 8.88 4.26
C PRO A 99 12.66 7.75 4.81
N PRO A 100 12.30 6.73 3.99
CA PRO A 100 11.51 5.60 4.49
C PRO A 100 12.14 4.86 5.68
N ALA A 101 13.47 4.80 5.77
CA ALA A 101 14.18 4.23 6.90
C ALA A 101 13.99 5.01 8.22
N ASP A 102 13.74 6.32 8.13
CA ASP A 102 13.57 7.18 9.32
C ASP A 102 12.12 7.22 9.81
N TRP A 103 11.17 6.75 8.99
CA TRP A 103 9.73 6.77 9.29
C TRP A 103 9.40 6.13 10.64
N TRP A 104 10.06 5.02 10.99
CA TRP A 104 9.84 4.32 12.26
C TRP A 104 10.04 5.24 13.45
N ALA A 105 11.19 5.92 13.51
CA ALA A 105 11.54 6.81 14.60
C ALA A 105 10.67 8.08 14.58
N ASN A 106 10.48 8.67 13.40
CA ASN A 106 9.74 9.91 13.22
C ASN A 106 8.23 9.77 13.46
N ALA A 107 7.66 8.61 13.14
CA ALA A 107 6.26 8.29 13.44
C ALA A 107 6.09 7.81 14.90
N GLY A 108 7.18 7.57 15.63
CA GLY A 108 7.15 6.99 16.97
C GLY A 108 6.69 5.53 16.98
N PHE A 109 6.84 4.82 15.86
CA PHE A 109 6.41 3.44 15.70
C PHE A 109 7.53 2.45 16.07
N HIS A 110 7.22 1.53 16.98
CA HIS A 110 8.11 0.44 17.35
C HIS A 110 7.58 -0.84 16.73
N ALA A 111 8.27 -1.36 15.73
CA ALA A 111 7.87 -2.58 15.04
C ALA A 111 7.84 -3.77 16.03
N PRO A 112 6.83 -4.66 15.94
CA PRO A 112 6.84 -5.90 16.69
C PRO A 112 8.01 -6.78 16.25
N ALA A 113 8.43 -7.69 17.13
CA ALA A 113 9.42 -8.71 16.78
C ALA A 113 8.85 -9.61 15.66
N MET A 114 9.69 -9.88 14.66
CA MET A 114 9.33 -10.64 13.45
C MET A 114 9.75 -12.11 13.53
N ASP A 115 9.71 -12.68 14.75
CA ASP A 115 10.10 -14.08 15.00
C ASP A 115 9.15 -15.09 14.34
N ASP A 116 7.87 -14.71 14.21
CA ASP A 116 6.84 -15.47 13.49
C ASP A 116 6.10 -14.52 12.53
N PRO A 117 6.53 -14.45 11.26
CA PRO A 117 5.89 -13.57 10.27
C PRO A 117 4.44 -13.98 10.00
N VAL A 118 4.07 -15.26 10.15
CA VAL A 118 2.68 -15.68 9.96
C VAL A 118 1.81 -15.09 11.06
N ALA A 119 2.23 -15.18 12.32
CA ALA A 119 1.45 -14.68 13.45
C ALA A 119 1.27 -13.15 13.45
N VAL A 120 2.17 -12.40 12.80
CA VAL A 120 2.20 -10.93 12.79
C VAL A 120 1.59 -10.33 11.51
N PHE A 121 1.88 -10.91 10.33
CA PHE A 121 1.51 -10.34 9.03
C PHE A 121 0.41 -11.10 8.28
N LEU A 122 0.33 -12.42 8.49
CA LEU A 122 -0.50 -13.34 7.69
C LEU A 122 -1.45 -14.15 8.57
N GLN A 123 -1.80 -13.62 9.75
CA GLN A 123 -2.50 -14.36 10.82
C GLN A 123 -3.89 -14.85 10.43
N ASP A 124 -4.50 -14.19 9.46
CA ASP A 124 -5.84 -14.47 8.95
C ASP A 124 -5.83 -14.88 7.46
N VAL A 125 -4.65 -15.10 6.89
CA VAL A 125 -4.48 -15.65 5.54
C VAL A 125 -4.53 -17.18 5.60
N PRO A 126 -5.23 -17.86 4.67
CA PRO A 126 -5.21 -19.33 4.60
C PRO A 126 -3.79 -19.89 4.58
N ALA A 127 -3.53 -20.97 5.31
CA ALA A 127 -2.18 -21.46 5.59
C ALA A 127 -1.40 -21.79 4.31
N GLU A 128 -2.05 -22.36 3.30
CA GLU A 128 -1.44 -22.64 2.00
C GLU A 128 -1.03 -21.36 1.27
N VAL A 129 -1.84 -20.29 1.33
CA VAL A 129 -1.54 -19.00 0.72
C VAL A 129 -0.42 -18.31 1.50
N ALA A 130 -0.44 -18.38 2.84
CA ALA A 130 0.60 -17.80 3.68
C ALA A 130 1.96 -18.45 3.42
N ALA A 131 2.02 -19.78 3.37
CA ALA A 131 3.25 -20.51 3.03
C ALA A 131 3.77 -20.10 1.64
N GLU A 132 2.86 -19.95 0.69
CA GLU A 132 3.16 -19.54 -0.67
C GLU A 132 3.77 -18.11 -0.72
N VAL A 133 3.21 -17.16 0.04
CA VAL A 133 3.71 -15.78 0.17
C VAL A 133 5.11 -15.75 0.77
N LEU A 134 5.37 -16.53 1.83
CA LEU A 134 6.68 -16.55 2.49
C LEU A 134 7.82 -17.02 1.57
N THR A 135 7.54 -17.88 0.59
CA THR A 135 8.57 -18.31 -0.38
C THR A 135 8.98 -17.24 -1.40
N ARG A 136 8.31 -16.08 -1.40
CA ARG A 136 8.46 -15.02 -2.41
C ARG A 136 8.82 -13.67 -1.82
N GLY A 137 9.24 -13.66 -0.56
CA GLY A 137 9.82 -12.45 0.03
C GLY A 137 10.94 -11.95 -0.88
N ARG A 138 10.92 -10.64 -1.13
CA ARG A 138 11.91 -9.93 -1.94
C ARG A 138 12.69 -8.98 -1.04
N GLU A 139 13.96 -8.77 -1.36
CA GLU A 139 14.77 -7.79 -0.66
C GLU A 139 14.45 -6.39 -1.15
N HIS A 140 14.62 -5.41 -0.27
CA HIS A 140 14.38 -4.01 -0.59
C HIS A 140 15.72 -3.27 -0.73
N ALA A 141 15.93 -2.64 -1.87
CA ALA A 141 17.12 -1.88 -2.18
C ALA A 141 17.31 -0.72 -1.21
N GLU A 142 18.56 -0.55 -0.76
CA GLU A 142 18.94 0.47 0.22
C GLU A 142 18.64 1.89 -0.25
N LYS A 143 18.87 2.18 -1.54
CA LYS A 143 18.69 3.54 -2.09
C LYS A 143 17.29 4.10 -1.82
N ALA A 144 16.25 3.35 -2.18
CA ALA A 144 14.86 3.77 -1.98
C ALA A 144 14.47 3.88 -0.49
N LEU A 145 15.20 3.22 0.41
CA LEU A 145 14.98 3.32 1.85
C LEU A 145 15.64 4.56 2.47
N LEU A 146 16.77 5.00 1.93
CA LEU A 146 17.60 6.06 2.53
C LEU A 146 17.43 7.44 1.91
N GLU A 147 16.86 7.54 0.71
CA GLU A 147 16.65 8.84 0.09
C GLU A 147 15.46 9.60 0.70
N PRO A 148 15.54 10.94 0.81
CA PRO A 148 14.43 11.76 1.29
C PRO A 148 13.18 11.60 0.41
N TRP A 149 12.01 11.42 1.02
CA TRP A 149 10.76 11.39 0.28
C TRP A 149 10.53 12.71 -0.48
N PRO A 150 10.31 12.69 -1.81
CA PRO A 150 10.68 13.81 -2.67
C PRO A 150 9.64 14.93 -2.79
N LEU A 151 8.38 14.73 -2.39
CA LEU A 151 7.38 15.79 -2.52
C LEU A 151 7.51 16.82 -1.39
N ALA A 152 7.36 18.10 -1.75
CA ALA A 152 7.33 19.20 -0.79
C ALA A 152 6.02 19.26 0.03
N ALA A 153 4.96 18.64 -0.48
CA ALA A 153 3.66 18.51 0.18
C ALA A 153 2.93 17.27 -0.36
N TRP A 154 1.90 16.82 0.35
CA TRP A 154 1.02 15.77 -0.15
C TRP A 154 0.27 16.23 -1.42
N PRO A 155 0.03 15.34 -2.39
CA PRO A 155 -0.73 15.68 -3.59
C PRO A 155 -2.16 16.10 -3.23
N ASP A 156 -2.71 17.06 -3.97
CA ASP A 156 -4.10 17.53 -3.83
C ASP A 156 -5.08 16.55 -4.51
N VAL A 157 -5.16 15.34 -3.95
CA VAL A 157 -6.06 14.27 -4.39
C VAL A 157 -6.92 13.85 -3.20
N PRO A 158 -8.24 13.61 -3.39
CA PRO A 158 -9.06 12.98 -2.37
C PRO A 158 -8.36 11.74 -1.83
N THR A 159 -8.17 11.68 -0.52
CA THR A 159 -7.44 10.59 0.13
C THR A 159 -8.35 9.89 1.13
N ARG A 160 -8.29 8.56 1.13
CA ARG A 160 -8.89 7.68 2.13
C ARG A 160 -7.81 6.82 2.76
N PHE A 161 -7.97 6.54 4.03
CA PHE A 161 -7.15 5.57 4.73
C PHE A 161 -8.05 4.43 5.20
N LEU A 162 -7.72 3.21 4.80
CA LEU A 162 -8.41 1.99 5.18
C LEU A 162 -7.53 1.17 6.12
N LEU A 163 -7.95 1.13 7.37
CA LEU A 163 -7.30 0.39 8.45
C LEU A 163 -7.93 -0.99 8.62
N CYS A 164 -7.12 -1.98 8.98
CA CYS A 164 -7.58 -3.32 9.32
C CYS A 164 -7.62 -3.52 10.84
N ARG A 165 -8.78 -3.87 11.39
CA ARG A 165 -9.05 -3.87 12.84
C ARG A 165 -8.24 -4.88 13.65
N ASP A 166 -7.71 -5.91 12.99
CA ASP A 166 -6.95 -6.99 13.62
C ASP A 166 -5.48 -6.99 13.16
N ASP A 167 -5.00 -5.89 12.57
CA ASP A 167 -3.61 -5.73 12.14
C ASP A 167 -2.66 -5.82 13.36
N ARG A 168 -1.79 -6.83 13.35
CA ARG A 168 -0.81 -7.09 14.40
C ARG A 168 0.57 -6.51 14.07
N PHE A 169 0.80 -6.12 12.82
CA PHE A 169 2.00 -5.40 12.44
C PHE A 169 1.84 -3.93 12.74
N PHE A 170 0.88 -3.24 12.10
CA PHE A 170 0.55 -1.86 12.40
C PHE A 170 -0.69 -1.78 13.27
N SER A 171 -0.49 -1.72 14.60
CA SER A 171 -1.61 -1.74 15.54
C SER A 171 -2.67 -0.65 15.21
N PRO A 172 -3.96 -0.99 15.24
CA PRO A 172 -5.04 -0.05 14.93
C PRO A 172 -5.01 1.22 15.77
N ALA A 173 -4.67 1.09 17.06
CA ALA A 173 -4.63 2.22 17.97
C ALA A 173 -3.58 3.25 17.54
N PHE A 174 -2.39 2.78 17.16
CA PHE A 174 -1.31 3.62 16.63
C PHE A 174 -1.72 4.28 15.31
N MET A 175 -2.19 3.49 14.34
CA MET A 175 -2.52 4.02 13.01
C MET A 175 -3.65 5.04 13.04
N ARG A 176 -4.67 4.87 13.91
CA ARG A 176 -5.70 5.91 14.10
C ARG A 176 -5.12 7.26 14.54
N GLY A 177 -4.11 7.25 15.41
CA GLY A 177 -3.39 8.46 15.81
C GLY A 177 -2.62 9.06 14.65
N LEU A 178 -1.75 8.25 14.04
CA LEU A 178 -0.88 8.69 12.95
C LEU A 178 -1.65 9.25 11.75
N VAL A 179 -2.76 8.63 11.36
CA VAL A 179 -3.62 9.09 10.25
C VAL A 179 -4.19 10.48 10.55
N ARG A 180 -4.67 10.72 11.77
CA ARG A 180 -5.15 12.06 12.16
C ARG A 180 -4.02 13.08 12.15
N ASP A 181 -2.85 12.70 12.66
CA ASP A 181 -1.73 13.62 12.83
C ASP A 181 -1.07 13.99 11.50
N ARG A 182 -0.87 13.02 10.58
CA ARG A 182 -0.17 13.22 9.31
C ARG A 182 -1.10 13.58 8.14
N LEU A 183 -2.37 13.14 8.16
CA LEU A 183 -3.32 13.38 7.05
C LEU A 183 -4.52 14.26 7.45
N GLY A 184 -4.77 14.49 8.74
CA GLY A 184 -5.92 15.28 9.20
C GLY A 184 -7.28 14.61 8.97
N ILE A 185 -7.32 13.31 8.68
CA ILE A 185 -8.55 12.56 8.41
C ILE A 185 -8.83 11.50 9.49
N THR A 186 -10.07 11.03 9.55
CA THR A 186 -10.43 9.83 10.31
C THR A 186 -10.32 8.62 9.38
N PRO A 187 -9.58 7.55 9.73
CA PRO A 187 -9.49 6.37 8.89
C PRO A 187 -10.83 5.62 8.86
N ASP A 188 -11.14 5.04 7.70
CA ASP A 188 -12.13 3.99 7.57
C ASP A 188 -11.56 2.66 8.06
N GLU A 189 -12.45 1.71 8.40
CA GLU A 189 -12.06 0.44 8.98
C GLU A 189 -12.77 -0.76 8.33
N ILE A 190 -12.02 -1.86 8.18
CA ILE A 190 -12.49 -3.21 7.82
C ILE A 190 -11.94 -4.25 8.82
N ASP A 191 -12.59 -5.40 8.90
CA ASP A 191 -12.07 -6.54 9.66
C ASP A 191 -10.85 -7.16 8.98
N GLY A 192 -9.97 -7.81 9.75
CA GLY A 192 -8.82 -8.53 9.22
C GLY A 192 -7.46 -7.97 9.64
N GLY A 193 -6.43 -8.67 9.20
CA GLY A 193 -5.03 -8.43 9.48
C GLY A 193 -4.34 -7.51 8.48
N HIS A 194 -3.01 -7.59 8.42
CA HIS A 194 -2.19 -6.65 7.65
C HIS A 194 -2.37 -6.78 6.13
N THR A 195 -2.80 -7.96 5.65
CA THR A 195 -2.86 -8.32 4.23
C THR A 195 -4.29 -8.64 3.77
N PRO A 196 -5.23 -7.68 3.84
CA PRO A 196 -6.64 -7.90 3.51
C PRO A 196 -6.86 -8.31 2.04
N MET A 197 -5.93 -7.98 1.14
CA MET A 197 -5.98 -8.40 -0.26
C MET A 197 -5.81 -9.92 -0.46
N LEU A 198 -5.24 -10.61 0.54
CA LEU A 198 -5.10 -12.06 0.56
C LEU A 198 -6.15 -12.72 1.45
N ALA A 199 -6.41 -12.15 2.63
CA ALA A 199 -7.33 -12.73 3.61
C ALA A 199 -8.82 -12.47 3.28
N ARG A 200 -9.14 -11.30 2.73
CA ARG A 200 -10.50 -10.78 2.52
C ARG A 200 -10.66 -10.02 1.20
N PRO A 201 -10.31 -10.65 0.06
CA PRO A 201 -10.29 -9.95 -1.22
C PRO A 201 -11.66 -9.44 -1.68
N VAL A 202 -12.74 -10.13 -1.32
CA VAL A 202 -14.12 -9.73 -1.67
C VAL A 202 -14.51 -8.49 -0.89
N GLU A 203 -14.34 -8.51 0.43
CA GLU A 203 -14.69 -7.40 1.31
C GLU A 203 -13.82 -6.17 1.05
N LEU A 204 -12.53 -6.36 0.71
CA LEU A 204 -11.67 -5.28 0.29
C LEU A 204 -12.14 -4.66 -1.03
N ALA A 205 -12.51 -5.46 -2.02
CA ALA A 205 -13.05 -4.95 -3.28
C ALA A 205 -14.41 -4.22 -3.09
N ASP A 206 -15.31 -4.76 -2.26
CA ASP A 206 -16.55 -4.08 -1.85
C ASP A 206 -16.26 -2.70 -1.26
N ARG A 207 -15.27 -2.64 -0.37
CA ARG A 207 -14.87 -1.37 0.26
C ARG A 207 -14.30 -0.39 -0.75
N LEU A 208 -13.41 -0.84 -1.63
CA LEU A 208 -12.81 -0.01 -2.67
C LEU A 208 -13.86 0.55 -3.64
N GLU A 209 -14.83 -0.27 -4.06
CA GLU A 209 -15.94 0.14 -4.92
C GLU A 209 -16.87 1.16 -4.23
N SER A 210 -17.06 1.04 -2.92
CA SER A 210 -17.89 1.98 -2.14
C SER A 210 -17.35 3.42 -2.07
N TYR A 211 -16.10 3.64 -2.50
CA TYR A 211 -15.48 4.96 -2.57
C TYR A 211 -15.63 5.66 -3.93
N LEU A 212 -16.11 4.95 -4.95
CA LEU A 212 -16.39 5.51 -6.27
C LEU A 212 -17.66 6.38 -6.25
#